data_AF-A0A3B0SVS5-F1
#
_entry.id   AF-A0A3B0SVS5-F1
#
_cell.length_a   1.000
_cell.length_b   1.000
_cell.length_c   1.000
_cell.angle_alpha   90.00
_cell.angle_beta   90.00
_cell.angle_gamma   90.00
#
_symmetry.space_group_name_H-M   'P 1'
#
loop_
_entity.id
_entity.type
_entity.pdbx_description
1 polymer ?
#
loop_
_entity_poly.entity_id
_entity_poly.type
_entity_poly.pdbx_seq_one_letter_code
_entity_poly.pdbx_strand_id
1 'polypeptide(L)' 'MLGGLRGPELLIILAVVLLLFGAKKLPDLARSLGASAKEFKKGIEEGGTGEDEVSGSDSEDDTQV' A
#
# COMPACT_ATOMS: atom_id res chain seq x y z
N MET A 1 11.14 15.79 -27.21
CA MET A 1 10.63 16.86 -26.32
C MET A 1 9.50 16.33 -25.41
N LEU A 2 9.65 15.14 -24.82
CA LEU A 2 8.77 14.60 -23.77
C LEU A 2 9.44 13.37 -23.14
N GLY A 3 10.67 13.53 -22.66
CA GLY A 3 11.39 12.48 -21.93
C GLY A 3 10.84 12.45 -20.52
N GLY A 4 9.98 11.47 -20.25
CA GLY A 4 9.17 11.35 -19.04
C GLY A 4 9.93 11.58 -17.74
N LEU A 5 9.19 12.08 -16.74
CA LEU A 5 9.61 12.26 -15.35
C LEU A 5 10.81 11.39 -15.00
N ARG A 6 12.00 12.00 -15.09
CA ARG A 6 13.23 11.31 -14.77
C ARG A 6 13.14 11.05 -13.26
N GLY A 7 13.53 9.87 -12.81
CA GLY A 7 13.51 9.49 -11.38
C GLY A 7 13.94 10.58 -10.38
N PRO A 8 14.89 11.50 -10.72
CA PRO A 8 15.22 12.64 -9.86
C PRO A 8 14.06 13.61 -9.56
N GLU A 9 13.22 13.97 -10.53
CA GLU A 9 12.08 14.89 -10.29
C GLU A 9 11.10 14.31 -9.27
N LEU A 10 10.79 13.01 -9.37
CA LEU A 10 9.92 12.33 -8.41
C LEU A 10 10.54 12.31 -7.01
N LEU A 11 11.86 12.16 -6.91
CA LEU A 11 12.59 12.16 -5.65
C LEU A 11 12.56 13.55 -4.98
N ILE A 12 12.67 14.63 -5.77
CA ILE A 12 12.54 16.01 -5.28
C ILE A 12 11.12 16.28 -4.77
N ILE A 13 10.09 15.88 -5.51
CA ILE A 13 8.69 16.03 -5.09
C ILE A 13 8.47 15.25 -3.79
N LEU A 14 8.94 14.00 -3.72
CA LEU A 14 8.86 13.18 -2.51
C LEU A 14 9.56 13.86 -1.33
N ALA A 15 10.75 14.44 -1.53
CA ALA A 15 11.47 15.16 -0.49
C ALA A 15 10.68 16.38 0.04
N VAL A 16 10.03 17.15 -0.83
CA VAL A 16 9.17 18.28 -0.43
C VAL A 16 7.97 17.79 0.38
N VAL A 17 7.27 16.76 -0.07
CA VAL A 17 6.14 16.18 0.66
C VAL A 17 6.60 15.64 2.02
N LEU A 18 7.75 14.97 2.09
CA LEU A 18 8.33 14.49 3.35
C LEU A 18 8.74 15.62 4.29
N LEU A 19 9.14 16.79 3.78
CA LEU A 19 9.44 17.98 4.59
C LEU A 19 8.16 18.60 5.18
N LEU A 20 7.07 18.65 4.42
CA LEU A 20 5.80 19.23 4.85
C LEU A 20 5.04 18.32 5.82
N PHE A 21 4.94 17.03 5.49
CA PHE A 21 4.17 16.06 6.27
C PHE A 21 5.03 15.30 7.29
N GLY A 22 6.35 15.21 7.08
CA GLY A 22 7.27 14.40 7.88
C GLY A 22 7.34 12.94 7.41
N ALA A 23 8.52 12.33 7.56
CA ALA A 23 8.77 10.94 7.14
C ALA A 23 7.90 9.88 7.84
N LYS A 24 7.35 10.20 9.02
CA LYS A 24 6.44 9.32 9.74
C LYS A 24 5.00 9.37 9.22
N LYS A 25 4.53 10.49 8.66
CA LYS A 25 3.12 10.65 8.27
C LYS A 25 2.78 9.97 6.95
N LEU A 26 3.71 9.90 5.99
CA LEU A 26 3.50 9.15 4.75
C LEU A 26 3.15 7.66 4.98
N PRO A 27 3.95 6.88 5.72
CA PRO A 27 3.66 5.47 5.94
C PRO A 27 2.41 5.27 6.81
N ASP A 28 2.15 6.14 7.78
CA ASP A 28 0.93 6.07 8.59
C ASP A 28 -0.33 6.28 7.74
N LEU A 29 -0.32 7.29 6.86
CA LEU A 29 -1.42 7.56 5.92
C LEU A 29 -1.61 6.43 4.91
N ALA A 30 -0.51 5.89 4.37
CA ALA A 30 -0.55 4.75 3.46
C ALA A 30 -1.11 3.49 4.15
N ARG A 31 -0.75 3.24 5.42
CA ARG A 31 -1.29 2.12 6.21
C ARG A 31 -2.77 2.27 6.48
N SER A 32 -3.24 3.45 6.92
CA SER A 32 -4.67 3.67 7.16
C SER A 32 -5.49 3.58 5.88
N LEU A 33 -4.99 4.19 4.79
CA LEU A 33 -5.66 4.15 3.48
C LEU A 33 -5.65 2.73 2.90
N GLY A 34 -4.55 1.99 3.06
CA GLY A 34 -4.42 0.61 2.62
C GLY A 34 -5.32 -0.35 3.39
N ALA A 35 -5.46 -0.16 4.71
CA ALA A 35 -6.39 -0.93 5.52
C ALA A 35 -7.86 -0.69 5.08
N SER A 36 -8.26 0.58 4.90
CA SER A 36 -9.59 0.92 4.40
C SER A 36 -9.83 0.40 2.98
N ALA A 37 -8.84 0.50 2.08
CA ALA A 37 -8.94 0.00 0.72
C ALA A 37 -9.02 -1.54 0.67
N LYS A 38 -8.33 -2.23 1.57
CA LYS A 38 -8.38 -3.69 1.71
C LYS A 38 -9.77 -4.15 2.12
N GLU A 39 -10.34 -3.56 3.18
CA GLU A 39 -11.70 -3.89 3.64
C GLU A 39 -12.75 -3.49 2.60
N PHE A 40 -12.58 -2.36 1.92
CA PHE A 40 -13.46 -1.94 0.82
C PHE A 40 -13.43 -2.92 -0.35
N LYS A 41 -12.24 -3.39 -0.74
CA LYS A 41 -12.10 -4.38 -1.81
C LYS A 41 -12.69 -5.73 -1.41
N LYS A 42 -12.45 -6.19 -0.18
CA LYS A 42 -13.05 -7.40 0.38
C LYS A 42 -14.58 -7.34 0.38
N GLY A 43 -15.18 -6.22 0.81
CA GLY A 43 -16.63 -6.06 0.80
C GLY A 43 -17.24 -6.01 -0.61
N ILE A 44 -16.50 -5.50 -1.60
CA ILE A 44 -16.92 -5.53 -3.01
C ILE A 44 -16.82 -6.95 -3.59
N GLU A 45 -15.75 -7.68 -3.28
CA GLU A 45 -15.56 -9.07 -3.73
C GLU A 45 -16.63 -9.99 -3.13
N GLU A 46 -16.86 -9.90 -1.81
CA GLU A 46 -17.90 -10.65 -1.10
C GLU A 46 -19.33 -10.32 -1.56
N GLY A 47 -19.58 -9.06 -1.94
CA GLY A 47 -20.90 -8.62 -2.42
C GLY A 47 -21.14 -8.84 -3.92
N GLY A 48 -20.09 -9.12 -4.70
CA GLY A 48 -20.12 -9.10 -6.16
C GLY A 48 -20.15 -10.48 -6.83
N THR A 49 -19.49 -11.49 -6.29
CA THR A 49 -19.50 -12.86 -6.83
C THR A 49 -19.05 -13.79 -5.71
N GLY A 50 -19.87 -14.80 -5.39
CA GLY A 50 -19.46 -15.85 -4.47
C GLY A 50 -18.18 -16.53 -4.97
N GLU A 51 -17.33 -16.87 -4.01
CA GLU A 51 -16.18 -17.77 -4.15
C GLU A 51 -15.01 -17.22 -4.98
N ASP A 52 -13.96 -16.76 -4.30
CA ASP A 52 -12.59 -17.24 -4.54
C ASP A 52 -11.64 -16.73 -3.45
N GLU A 53 -11.05 -17.67 -2.74
CA GLU A 53 -9.98 -17.45 -1.77
C GLU A 53 -8.74 -16.86 -2.46
N VAL A 54 -8.18 -15.76 -1.97
CA VAL A 54 -6.71 -15.55 -1.90
C VAL A 54 -6.37 -14.52 -0.80
N SER A 55 -5.81 -15.01 0.32
CA SER A 55 -4.70 -14.35 1.02
C SER A 55 -4.11 -15.42 1.94
N GLY A 56 -3.09 -16.18 1.56
CA GLY A 56 -1.83 -15.64 1.07
C GLY A 56 -1.04 -15.12 2.27
N SER A 57 -0.21 -16.01 2.82
CA SER A 57 0.90 -15.77 3.76
C SER A 57 0.53 -15.56 5.24
N ASP A 58 -0.01 -16.61 5.88
CA ASP A 58 0.47 -16.93 7.24
C ASP A 58 1.92 -17.39 7.08
N SER A 59 2.84 -16.65 7.70
CA SER A 59 4.21 -17.12 7.88
C SER A 59 4.16 -18.37 8.74
N GLU A 60 4.48 -19.52 8.15
CA GLU A 60 4.94 -20.71 8.85
C GLU A 60 6.23 -20.34 9.63
N ASP A 61 6.08 -19.80 10.84
CA ASP A 61 7.09 -19.96 11.91
C ASP A 61 6.58 -21.11 12.80
N ASP A 62 6.59 -22.30 12.21
CA ASP A 62 6.39 -23.55 12.94
C ASP A 62 7.75 -23.95 13.52
N THR A 63 7.87 -23.75 14.83
CA THR A 63 8.49 -24.68 15.79
C THR A 63 9.36 -25.77 15.16
N GLN A 64 10.70 -25.65 15.27
CA GLN A 64 11.59 -26.79 15.12
C GLN A 64 12.20 -27.15 16.48
N VAL A 65 11.63 -28.25 17.03
CA VAL A 65 12.11 -29.26 17.99
C VAL A 65 13.42 -29.06 18.75
#